data_AF-A0A8S3YLD4-F1
#
_entry.id   AF-A0A8S3YLD4-F1
#
_cell.length_a   1.000
_cell.length_b   1.000
_cell.length_c   1.000
_cell.angle_alpha   90.00
_cell.angle_beta   90.00
_cell.angle_gamma   90.00
#
_symmetry.space_group_name_H-M   'P 1'
#
loop_
_entity.id
_entity.type
_entity.pdbx_description
1 polymer ?
#
loop_
_entity_poly.entity_id
_entity_poly.type
_entity_poly.pdbx_seq_one_letter_code
_entity_poly.pdbx_strand_id
1 'polypeptide(L)'
;MVRLDSFSVYWNSRSDLLLEKSKKTILSVLADSIPKLGSKSAHQHLFQPISAVAHLRLNTKPELMNLALPKIQLTLVFDEITVNLSKDQFDDILEMLESLERMALRSKYMATRPNVPYSGSARLWWKHAYAVVLRHTVQRRRNMWKWNNMKKHRENLKEYRELYTQKLTTKTLGSREMEAIAYILMSLISLNIFNVTAELVTDALREKMVARMDRKREKNKVTKWFRSWFSKKETEEDIIPITDKFSEEFTDDEKGKLYKAIGYDESANDPTYPTEFVSVRLVVKLNKLSAVLMGKKYKENPLLKMMLTEICASFGQRPAANAIRLDVKVDQLIAIGAPRSDYTPKLINSVGVSKEANISLFTVSLETNPLDNLCDTRLRISSRPLEIIYDAVTVNALATFFRPPESVKLKQ
;
A
#
# COMPACT_ATOMS: atom_id res chain seq x y z
N MET A 1 9.69 20.60 8.35
CA MET A 1 10.18 20.29 6.98
C MET A 1 11.09 19.09 7.11
N VAL A 2 10.94 18.08 6.26
CA VAL A 2 11.87 16.93 6.18
C VAL A 2 12.45 16.90 4.78
N ARG A 3 13.73 16.60 4.66
CA ARG A 3 14.45 16.52 3.38
C ARG A 3 15.07 15.13 3.25
N LEU A 4 14.91 14.53 2.09
CA LEU A 4 15.57 13.30 1.67
C LEU A 4 16.56 13.68 0.57
N ASP A 5 17.82 13.30 0.70
CA ASP A 5 18.84 13.59 -0.30
C ASP A 5 19.44 12.32 -0.89
N SER A 6 19.56 12.28 -2.22
CA SER A 6 20.26 11.23 -2.96
C SER A 6 19.84 9.79 -2.64
N PHE A 7 18.56 9.55 -2.32
CA PHE A 7 18.03 8.21 -2.12
C PHE A 7 18.07 7.42 -3.44
N SER A 8 18.91 6.40 -3.50
CA SER A 8 19.08 5.54 -4.68
C SER A 8 18.91 4.07 -4.32
N VAL A 9 18.40 3.28 -5.26
CA VAL A 9 18.34 1.82 -5.15
C VAL A 9 19.06 1.24 -6.36
N TYR A 10 20.02 0.35 -6.15
CA TYR A 10 20.79 -0.30 -7.21
C TYR A 10 20.66 -1.82 -7.19
N TRP A 11 20.93 -2.43 -8.34
CA TRP A 11 21.02 -3.87 -8.53
C TRP A 11 22.19 -4.14 -9.45
N ASN A 12 23.30 -4.63 -8.90
CA ASN A 12 24.54 -4.85 -9.65
C ASN A 12 24.57 -6.28 -10.21
N SER A 13 24.21 -6.45 -11.48
CA SER A 13 24.28 -7.76 -12.14
C SER A 13 25.73 -8.26 -12.17
N ARG A 14 25.95 -9.49 -11.66
CA ARG A 14 27.25 -10.19 -11.60
C ARG A 14 28.35 -9.47 -10.80
N SER A 15 28.01 -8.82 -9.68
CA SER A 15 28.99 -8.23 -8.77
C SER A 15 29.69 -9.25 -7.87
N ASP A 16 30.98 -9.03 -7.58
CA ASP A 16 31.73 -9.69 -6.49
C ASP A 16 30.92 -9.69 -5.17
N LEU A 17 30.97 -10.79 -4.42
CA LEU A 17 30.34 -10.81 -3.10
C LEU A 17 31.26 -10.14 -2.07
N LEU A 18 30.70 -9.25 -1.23
CA LEU A 18 31.44 -8.65 -0.12
C LEU A 18 31.96 -9.71 0.87
N LEU A 19 31.32 -10.88 0.93
CA LEU A 19 31.71 -12.02 1.77
C LEU A 19 33.04 -12.68 1.32
N GLU A 20 33.40 -12.53 0.03
CA GLU A 20 34.64 -13.08 -0.54
C GLU A 20 35.85 -12.14 -0.31
N LYS A 21 35.59 -10.88 0.06
CA LYS A 21 36.63 -9.88 0.33
C LYS A 21 37.13 -9.99 1.77
N SER A 22 38.39 -9.64 2.01
CA SER A 22 38.99 -9.75 3.34
C SER A 22 38.26 -8.86 4.36
N LYS A 23 38.17 -9.29 5.64
CA LYS A 23 37.53 -8.50 6.71
C LYS A 23 38.10 -7.08 6.84
N LYS A 24 39.39 -6.88 6.55
CA LYS A 24 40.06 -5.56 6.57
C LYS A 24 39.60 -4.64 5.42
N THR A 25 39.20 -5.21 4.29
CA THR A 25 38.79 -4.47 3.08
C THR A 25 37.27 -4.28 2.93
N ILE A 26 36.43 -4.99 3.70
CA ILE A 26 34.97 -4.82 3.63
C ILE A 26 34.56 -3.40 4.02
N LEU A 27 35.15 -2.83 5.08
CA LEU A 27 34.79 -1.49 5.55
C LEU A 27 35.19 -0.38 4.57
N SER A 28 36.34 -0.48 3.89
CA SER A 28 36.73 0.50 2.86
C SER A 28 35.83 0.38 1.63
N VAL A 29 35.56 -0.84 1.14
CA VAL A 29 34.65 -1.05 0.00
C VAL A 29 33.23 -0.56 0.32
N LEU A 30 32.75 -0.71 1.56
CA LEU A 30 31.47 -0.12 1.98
C LEU A 30 31.52 1.41 2.02
N ALA A 31 32.59 2.03 2.53
CA ALA A 31 32.75 3.48 2.55
C ALA A 31 32.87 4.10 1.14
N ASP A 32 33.53 3.41 0.21
CA ASP A 32 33.66 3.84 -1.18
C ASP A 32 32.43 3.52 -2.04
N SER A 33 31.56 2.62 -1.58
CA SER A 33 30.25 2.38 -2.20
C SER A 33 29.22 3.47 -1.92
N ILE A 34 29.48 4.35 -0.94
CA ILE A 34 28.64 5.53 -0.64
C ILE A 34 28.91 6.58 -1.74
N PRO A 35 27.88 6.99 -2.52
CA PRO A 35 28.07 7.96 -3.59
C PRO A 35 28.41 9.35 -3.03
N LYS A 36 29.67 9.75 -3.20
CA LYS A 36 30.16 11.11 -2.89
C LYS A 36 29.64 12.09 -3.95
N LEU A 37 29.18 13.28 -3.53
CA LEU A 37 28.57 14.27 -4.43
C LEU A 37 29.51 14.61 -5.61
N GLY A 38 29.02 14.48 -6.84
CA GLY A 38 29.80 14.67 -8.07
C GLY A 38 30.58 13.44 -8.57
N SER A 39 30.65 12.34 -7.82
CA SER A 39 31.26 11.09 -8.28
C SER A 39 30.30 10.25 -9.13
N LYS A 40 30.77 9.73 -10.27
CA LYS A 40 30.05 8.69 -11.02
C LYS A 40 30.16 7.36 -10.26
N SER A 41 29.14 7.03 -9.47
CA SER A 41 29.07 5.74 -8.77
C SER A 41 29.13 4.56 -9.73
N ALA A 42 29.91 3.53 -9.41
CA ALA A 42 30.04 2.31 -10.22
C ALA A 42 28.78 1.40 -10.20
N HIS A 43 27.73 1.79 -9.46
CA HIS A 43 26.52 0.98 -9.26
C HIS A 43 25.54 1.12 -10.42
N GLN A 44 24.91 -0.01 -10.75
CA GLN A 44 23.81 -0.10 -11.70
C GLN A 44 22.51 0.27 -10.98
N HIS A 45 22.24 1.58 -10.89
CA HIS A 45 21.02 2.10 -10.26
C HIS A 45 19.75 1.62 -10.98
N LEU A 46 18.79 1.12 -10.21
CA LEU A 46 17.39 0.92 -10.63
C LEU A 46 16.59 2.21 -10.43
N PHE A 47 16.82 2.90 -9.30
CA PHE A 47 16.35 4.26 -9.06
C PHE A 47 17.58 5.16 -8.94
N GLN A 48 17.73 6.09 -9.87
CA GLN A 48 18.74 7.15 -9.80
C GLN A 48 18.55 7.98 -8.52
N PRO A 49 19.61 8.61 -7.95
CA PRO A 49 19.53 9.36 -6.70
C PRO A 49 18.39 10.39 -6.66
N ILE A 50 17.35 10.09 -5.89
CA ILE A 50 16.16 10.93 -5.68
C ILE A 50 16.42 11.88 -4.51
N SER A 51 16.30 13.19 -4.74
CA SER A 51 16.13 14.17 -3.66
C SER A 51 14.68 14.63 -3.60
N ALA A 52 14.15 14.77 -2.38
CA ALA A 52 12.75 15.10 -2.12
C ALA A 52 12.59 16.00 -0.88
N VAL A 53 11.60 16.89 -0.91
CA VAL A 53 11.28 17.79 0.20
C VAL A 53 9.84 17.60 0.65
N ALA A 54 9.66 17.23 1.91
CA ALA A 54 8.38 17.02 2.55
C ALA A 54 8.03 18.18 3.50
N HIS A 55 6.97 18.91 3.13
CA HIS A 55 6.36 19.95 3.95
C HIS A 55 5.11 19.40 4.62
N LEU A 56 5.25 18.96 5.87
CA LEU A 56 4.13 18.65 6.76
C LEU A 56 3.69 19.92 7.51
N ARG A 57 2.38 20.18 7.53
CA ARG A 57 1.70 21.13 8.42
C ARG A 57 0.61 20.37 9.19
N LEU A 58 0.54 20.59 10.50
CA LEU A 58 -0.46 20.00 11.39
C LEU A 58 -1.20 21.13 12.09
N ASN A 59 -2.52 21.20 11.91
CA ASN A 59 -3.37 22.19 12.57
C ASN A 59 -4.17 21.48 13.67
N THR A 60 -3.70 21.60 14.90
CA THR A 60 -4.26 20.92 16.09
C THR A 60 -5.60 21.49 16.52
N LYS A 61 -5.90 22.76 16.20
CA LYS A 61 -7.16 23.46 16.51
C LYS A 61 -7.70 24.16 15.26
N PRO A 62 -8.27 23.43 14.27
CA PRO A 62 -8.73 24.02 13.01
C PRO A 62 -9.91 24.99 13.19
N GLU A 63 -10.75 24.80 14.24
CA GLU A 63 -11.88 25.71 14.53
C GLU A 63 -11.43 27.17 14.72
N LEU A 64 -10.26 27.39 15.35
CA LEU A 64 -9.69 28.73 15.58
C LEU A 64 -9.25 29.44 14.29
N MET A 65 -9.29 28.75 13.14
CA MET A 65 -8.92 29.27 11.82
C MET A 65 -10.10 29.18 10.83
N ASN A 66 -11.33 29.25 11.33
CA ASN A 66 -12.59 29.17 10.57
C ASN A 66 -12.64 27.96 9.62
N LEU A 67 -11.97 26.86 9.98
CA LEU A 67 -11.88 25.61 9.20
C LEU A 67 -11.29 25.77 7.77
N ALA A 68 -10.67 26.91 7.46
CA ALA A 68 -10.12 27.20 6.13
C ALA A 68 -8.86 26.38 5.78
N LEU A 69 -8.19 25.81 6.79
CA LEU A 69 -6.99 24.98 6.65
C LEU A 69 -7.23 23.55 7.16
N PRO A 70 -6.70 22.52 6.49
CA PRO A 70 -6.91 21.12 6.88
C PRO A 70 -6.22 20.77 8.21
N LYS A 71 -6.74 19.77 8.95
CA LYS A 71 -6.08 19.20 10.15
C LYS A 71 -4.66 18.71 9.81
N ILE A 72 -4.48 18.08 8.64
CA ILE A 72 -3.18 17.59 8.14
C ILE A 72 -2.97 18.04 6.69
N GLN A 73 -1.86 18.73 6.40
CA GLN A 73 -1.38 18.96 5.03
C GLN A 73 0.04 18.42 4.85
N LEU A 74 0.22 17.46 3.94
CA LEU A 74 1.53 16.99 3.52
C LEU A 74 1.76 17.35 2.05
N THR A 75 2.79 18.14 1.77
CA THR A 75 3.22 18.45 0.40
C THR A 75 4.60 17.86 0.14
N LEU A 76 4.66 16.86 -0.72
CA LEU A 76 5.89 16.25 -1.22
C LEU A 76 6.30 16.92 -2.53
N VAL A 77 7.55 17.35 -2.63
CA VAL A 77 8.13 17.93 -3.84
C VAL A 77 9.36 17.12 -4.24
N PHE A 78 9.35 16.65 -5.47
CA PHE A 78 10.44 15.92 -6.13
C PHE A 78 10.85 16.68 -7.39
N ASP A 79 12.14 16.71 -7.70
CA ASP A 79 12.61 17.29 -8.97
C ASP A 79 12.53 16.23 -10.09
N GLU A 80 13.48 15.31 -10.14
CA GLU A 80 13.46 14.17 -11.05
C GLU A 80 13.42 12.82 -10.30
N ILE A 81 12.55 11.93 -10.76
CA ILE A 81 12.60 10.50 -10.45
C ILE A 81 12.90 9.77 -11.75
N THR A 82 14.02 9.05 -11.81
CA THR A 82 14.41 8.27 -12.99
C THR A 82 14.62 6.81 -12.62
N VAL A 83 13.74 5.96 -13.16
CA VAL A 83 13.80 4.51 -13.07
C VAL A 83 14.57 3.98 -14.27
N ASN A 84 15.67 3.30 -14.02
CA ASN A 84 16.47 2.61 -15.04
C ASN A 84 16.29 1.09 -14.89
N LEU A 85 16.20 0.36 -15.99
CA LEU A 85 16.23 -1.09 -15.99
C LEU A 85 17.06 -1.60 -17.17
N SER A 86 18.23 -2.19 -16.88
CA SER A 86 19.00 -2.90 -17.89
C SER A 86 18.43 -4.30 -18.14
N LYS A 87 18.74 -4.87 -19.31
CA LYS A 87 18.30 -6.23 -19.64
C LYS A 87 18.93 -7.28 -18.72
N ASP A 88 20.17 -7.09 -18.27
CA ASP A 88 20.80 -8.00 -17.30
C ASP A 88 20.09 -7.96 -15.94
N GLN A 89 19.72 -6.78 -15.43
CA GLN A 89 18.90 -6.64 -14.22
C GLN A 89 17.50 -7.25 -14.38
N PHE A 90 16.87 -7.11 -15.56
CA PHE A 90 15.58 -7.74 -15.84
C PHE A 90 15.68 -9.28 -15.82
N ASP A 91 16.73 -9.84 -16.41
CA ASP A 91 17.00 -11.29 -16.37
C ASP A 91 17.23 -11.76 -14.91
N ASP A 92 18.08 -11.06 -14.14
CA ASP A 92 18.34 -11.37 -12.74
C ASP A 92 17.09 -11.29 -11.85
N ILE A 93 16.21 -10.30 -12.08
CA ILE A 93 14.95 -10.15 -11.32
C ILE A 93 14.01 -11.33 -11.58
N LEU A 94 13.93 -11.82 -12.82
CA LEU A 94 13.15 -13.01 -13.16
C LEU A 94 13.72 -14.27 -12.50
N GLU A 95 15.04 -14.44 -12.49
CA GLU A 95 15.71 -15.56 -11.78
C GLU A 95 15.52 -15.47 -10.26
N MET A 96 15.56 -14.27 -9.68
CA MET A 96 15.24 -14.04 -8.26
C MET A 96 13.78 -14.42 -7.96
N LEU A 97 12.81 -13.96 -8.74
CA LEU A 97 11.38 -14.28 -8.54
C LEU A 97 11.13 -15.79 -8.61
N GLU A 98 11.79 -16.49 -9.55
CA GLU A 98 11.71 -17.95 -9.64
C GLU A 98 12.42 -18.62 -8.45
N SER A 99 13.52 -18.06 -7.94
CA SER A 99 14.17 -18.51 -6.70
C SER A 99 13.24 -18.38 -5.48
N LEU A 100 12.46 -17.29 -5.40
CA LEU A 100 11.48 -17.04 -4.35
C LEU A 100 10.30 -18.00 -4.44
N GLU A 101 9.79 -18.29 -5.65
CA GLU A 101 8.75 -19.32 -5.82
C GLU A 101 9.28 -20.69 -5.39
N ARG A 102 10.50 -21.06 -5.81
CA ARG A 102 11.18 -22.30 -5.38
C ARG A 102 11.39 -22.36 -3.87
N MET A 103 11.72 -21.25 -3.21
CA MET A 103 11.84 -21.18 -1.74
C MET A 103 10.49 -21.32 -1.03
N ALA A 104 9.43 -20.67 -1.51
CA ALA A 104 8.09 -20.80 -0.95
C ALA A 104 7.53 -22.23 -1.11
N LEU A 105 7.71 -22.85 -2.27
CA LEU A 105 7.37 -24.25 -2.51
C LEU A 105 8.22 -25.20 -1.65
N ARG A 106 9.53 -24.95 -1.53
CA ARG A 106 10.42 -25.73 -0.66
C ARG A 106 9.92 -25.68 0.79
N SER A 107 9.63 -24.50 1.31
CA SER A 107 9.10 -24.31 2.67
C SER A 107 7.83 -25.14 2.90
N LYS A 108 6.84 -24.98 2.02
CA LYS A 108 5.55 -25.70 2.06
C LYS A 108 5.67 -27.23 2.05
N TYR A 109 6.67 -27.79 1.39
CA TYR A 109 6.84 -29.24 1.23
C TYR A 109 8.02 -29.83 2.03
N MET A 110 8.77 -29.00 2.76
CA MET A 110 9.99 -29.39 3.50
C MET A 110 9.74 -30.52 4.51
N ALA A 111 8.60 -30.49 5.21
CA ALA A 111 8.21 -31.48 6.22
C ALA A 111 8.04 -32.92 5.68
N THR A 112 8.11 -33.13 4.36
CA THR A 112 8.09 -34.47 3.75
C THR A 112 9.28 -34.75 2.84
N ARG A 113 10.24 -33.81 2.72
CA ARG A 113 11.35 -33.88 1.76
C ARG A 113 12.44 -34.87 2.22
N PRO A 114 12.80 -35.88 1.42
CA PRO A 114 13.93 -36.77 1.73
C PRO A 114 15.25 -36.00 1.83
N ASN A 115 16.07 -36.32 2.84
CA ASN A 115 17.41 -35.75 2.99
C ASN A 115 18.48 -36.67 2.38
N VAL A 116 18.30 -37.01 1.10
CA VAL A 116 19.19 -37.90 0.32
C VAL A 116 19.48 -37.27 -1.04
N PRO A 117 20.63 -37.54 -1.69
CA PRO A 117 20.94 -37.00 -3.02
C PRO A 117 19.89 -37.42 -4.07
N TYR A 118 19.81 -36.67 -5.17
CA TYR A 118 18.92 -37.00 -6.28
C TYR A 118 19.41 -38.24 -7.06
N SER A 119 20.72 -38.36 -7.26
CA SER A 119 21.34 -39.58 -7.80
C SER A 119 21.18 -40.76 -6.83
N GLY A 120 21.03 -41.97 -7.36
CA GLY A 120 20.80 -43.21 -6.60
C GLY A 120 19.43 -43.35 -5.90
N SER A 121 18.81 -42.24 -5.46
CA SER A 121 17.63 -42.28 -4.56
C SER A 121 16.29 -42.00 -5.25
N ALA A 122 16.19 -42.15 -6.58
CA ALA A 122 15.02 -41.76 -7.37
C ALA A 122 13.68 -42.31 -6.84
N ARG A 123 13.65 -43.55 -6.32
CA ARG A 123 12.44 -44.18 -5.74
C ARG A 123 11.92 -43.44 -4.49
N LEU A 124 12.80 -42.82 -3.70
CA LEU A 124 12.41 -42.01 -2.53
C LEU A 124 11.88 -40.64 -2.96
N TRP A 125 12.49 -40.03 -3.97
CA TRP A 125 12.00 -38.77 -4.56
C TRP A 125 10.64 -38.92 -5.24
N TRP A 126 10.38 -40.02 -5.94
CA TRP A 126 9.05 -40.35 -6.47
C TRP A 126 8.01 -40.58 -5.37
N LYS A 127 8.35 -41.32 -4.30
CA LYS A 127 7.47 -41.47 -3.12
C LYS A 127 7.13 -40.12 -2.48
N HIS A 128 8.11 -39.21 -2.38
CA HIS A 128 7.89 -37.85 -1.89
C HIS A 128 6.94 -37.05 -2.79
N ALA A 129 7.20 -36.99 -4.10
CA ALA A 129 6.35 -36.28 -5.05
C ALA A 129 4.89 -36.80 -5.01
N TYR A 130 4.70 -38.12 -5.01
CA TYR A 130 3.40 -38.75 -4.85
C TYR A 130 2.73 -38.37 -3.51
N ALA A 131 3.45 -38.46 -2.39
CA ALA A 131 2.92 -38.12 -1.08
C ALA A 131 2.54 -36.63 -0.97
N VAL A 132 3.30 -35.73 -1.61
CA VAL A 132 3.01 -34.29 -1.67
C VAL A 132 1.70 -34.03 -2.42
N VAL A 133 1.55 -34.57 -3.63
CA VAL A 133 0.32 -34.40 -4.44
C VAL A 133 -0.87 -35.05 -3.75
N LEU A 134 -0.69 -36.27 -3.23
CA LEU A 134 -1.73 -37.00 -2.52
C LEU A 134 -2.22 -36.22 -1.29
N ARG A 135 -1.33 -35.70 -0.44
CA ARG A 135 -1.73 -34.99 0.80
C ARG A 135 -2.30 -33.60 0.49
N HIS A 136 -1.55 -32.76 -0.21
CA HIS A 136 -1.87 -31.32 -0.33
C HIS A 136 -2.89 -31.01 -1.43
N THR A 137 -3.03 -31.86 -2.46
CA THR A 137 -3.98 -31.64 -3.57
C THR A 137 -5.18 -32.57 -3.46
N VAL A 138 -4.98 -33.88 -3.42
CA VAL A 138 -6.08 -34.87 -3.53
C VAL A 138 -6.81 -35.05 -2.20
N GLN A 139 -6.09 -35.42 -1.13
CA GLN A 139 -6.67 -35.66 0.20
C GLN A 139 -7.19 -34.37 0.83
N ARG A 140 -6.51 -33.22 0.67
CA ARG A 140 -7.04 -31.92 1.12
C ARG A 140 -8.43 -31.66 0.53
N ARG A 141 -8.57 -31.71 -0.81
CA ARG A 141 -9.87 -31.54 -1.49
C ARG A 141 -10.89 -32.60 -1.06
N ARG A 142 -10.54 -33.90 -1.10
CA ARG A 142 -11.47 -34.98 -0.71
C ARG A 142 -11.90 -34.89 0.75
N ASN A 143 -11.05 -34.39 1.65
CA ASN A 143 -11.40 -34.21 3.06
C ASN A 143 -12.22 -32.94 3.30
N MET A 144 -12.04 -31.85 2.54
CA MET A 144 -12.92 -30.67 2.62
C MET A 144 -14.39 -31.06 2.34
N TRP A 145 -14.64 -31.85 1.30
CA TRP A 145 -15.97 -32.29 0.88
C TRP A 145 -16.52 -33.53 1.62
N LYS A 146 -15.92 -33.95 2.74
CA LYS A 146 -16.52 -34.97 3.61
C LYS A 146 -17.58 -34.33 4.49
N TRP A 147 -18.79 -34.91 4.51
CA TRP A 147 -19.92 -34.40 5.31
C TRP A 147 -19.56 -34.10 6.77
N ASN A 148 -18.84 -35.00 7.45
CA ASN A 148 -18.41 -34.78 8.84
C ASN A 148 -17.51 -33.55 9.02
N ASN A 149 -16.65 -33.25 8.03
CA ASN A 149 -15.79 -32.08 8.05
C ASN A 149 -16.55 -30.81 7.66
N MET A 150 -17.52 -30.89 6.75
CA MET A 150 -18.44 -29.78 6.43
C MET A 150 -19.34 -29.43 7.63
N LYS A 151 -19.85 -30.44 8.35
CA LYS A 151 -20.59 -30.29 9.60
C LYS A 151 -19.72 -29.61 10.66
N LYS A 152 -18.51 -30.13 10.90
CA LYS A 152 -17.56 -29.52 11.84
C LYS A 152 -17.18 -28.09 11.45
N HIS A 153 -16.96 -27.81 10.17
CA HIS A 153 -16.71 -26.44 9.68
C HIS A 153 -17.90 -25.51 9.99
N ARG A 154 -19.13 -25.95 9.77
CA ARG A 154 -20.36 -25.19 10.13
C ARG A 154 -20.52 -25.01 11.64
N GLU A 155 -20.08 -25.97 12.45
CA GLU A 155 -20.09 -25.88 13.92
C GLU A 155 -19.05 -24.87 14.41
N ASN A 156 -17.80 -25.01 13.96
CA ASN A 156 -16.71 -24.03 14.17
C ASN A 156 -17.11 -22.60 13.74
N LEU A 157 -17.90 -22.43 12.67
CA LEU A 157 -18.38 -21.11 12.23
C LEU A 157 -19.43 -20.49 13.16
N LYS A 158 -20.28 -21.30 13.81
CA LYS A 158 -21.21 -20.81 14.83
C LYS A 158 -20.45 -20.36 16.08
N GLU A 159 -19.58 -21.23 16.58
CA GLU A 159 -18.71 -20.97 17.73
C GLU A 159 -17.86 -19.71 17.51
N TYR A 160 -17.25 -19.56 16.33
CA TYR A 160 -16.54 -18.34 15.94
C TYR A 160 -17.46 -17.12 15.91
N ARG A 161 -18.65 -17.21 15.29
CA ARG A 161 -19.62 -16.10 15.25
C ARG A 161 -20.01 -15.67 16.66
N GLU A 162 -20.20 -16.60 17.58
CA GLU A 162 -20.56 -16.35 18.97
C GLU A 162 -19.41 -15.69 19.75
N LEU A 163 -18.22 -16.31 19.78
CA LEU A 163 -17.02 -15.78 20.46
C LEU A 163 -16.57 -14.42 19.88
N TYR A 164 -16.57 -14.26 18.55
CA TYR A 164 -16.21 -12.99 17.91
C TYR A 164 -17.26 -11.91 18.18
N THR A 165 -18.54 -12.27 18.29
CA THR A 165 -19.57 -11.30 18.70
C THR A 165 -19.44 -10.91 20.17
N GLN A 166 -19.09 -11.84 21.06
CA GLN A 166 -18.77 -11.55 22.46
C GLN A 166 -17.58 -10.56 22.55
N LYS A 167 -16.53 -10.77 21.75
CA LYS A 167 -15.38 -9.84 21.62
C LYS A 167 -15.78 -8.40 21.25
N LEU A 168 -16.90 -8.22 20.55
CA LEU A 168 -17.42 -6.92 20.10
C LEU A 168 -18.45 -6.30 21.07
N THR A 169 -18.87 -7.04 22.09
CA THR A 169 -19.78 -6.56 23.15
C THR A 169 -19.12 -6.40 24.51
N THR A 170 -18.05 -7.15 24.79
CA THR A 170 -17.38 -7.21 26.10
C THR A 170 -16.00 -6.57 26.00
N LYS A 171 -15.61 -5.74 26.99
CA LYS A 171 -14.39 -4.90 26.88
C LYS A 171 -13.07 -5.70 26.96
N THR A 172 -13.11 -6.93 27.45
CA THR A 172 -12.02 -7.91 27.45
C THR A 172 -12.55 -9.32 27.20
N LEU A 173 -11.72 -10.18 26.61
CA LEU A 173 -11.89 -11.64 26.58
C LEU A 173 -10.73 -12.29 27.36
N GLY A 174 -10.95 -13.50 27.88
CA GLY A 174 -9.89 -14.31 28.47
C GLY A 174 -8.93 -14.88 27.42
N SER A 175 -7.68 -15.18 27.81
CA SER A 175 -6.65 -15.73 26.91
C SER A 175 -7.15 -16.97 26.16
N ARG A 176 -7.82 -17.90 26.87
CA ARG A 176 -8.41 -19.13 26.30
C ARG A 176 -9.42 -18.86 25.17
N GLU A 177 -10.19 -17.78 25.25
CA GLU A 177 -11.19 -17.42 24.23
C GLU A 177 -10.51 -16.82 22.99
N MET A 178 -9.44 -16.04 23.19
CA MET A 178 -8.57 -15.55 22.12
C MET A 178 -7.79 -16.68 21.44
N GLU A 179 -7.30 -17.66 22.21
CA GLU A 179 -6.67 -18.89 21.71
C GLU A 179 -7.66 -19.76 20.91
N ALA A 180 -8.89 -19.93 21.40
CA ALA A 180 -9.96 -20.63 20.68
C ALA A 180 -10.30 -19.92 19.36
N ILE A 181 -10.46 -18.58 19.38
CA ILE A 181 -10.65 -17.75 18.17
C ILE A 181 -9.52 -17.97 17.17
N ALA A 182 -8.25 -17.97 17.62
CA ALA A 182 -7.09 -18.17 16.75
C ALA A 182 -7.02 -19.61 16.17
N TYR A 183 -7.30 -20.62 16.98
CA TYR A 183 -7.37 -22.02 16.56
C TYR A 183 -8.48 -22.26 15.53
N ILE A 184 -9.67 -21.71 15.77
CA ILE A 184 -10.80 -21.80 14.83
C ILE A 184 -10.44 -21.08 13.53
N LEU A 185 -9.92 -19.86 13.58
CA LEU A 185 -9.47 -19.13 12.38
C LEU A 185 -8.46 -19.94 11.56
N MET A 186 -7.44 -20.51 12.20
CA MET A 186 -6.43 -21.32 11.50
C MET A 186 -7.04 -22.59 10.88
N SER A 187 -8.02 -23.21 11.54
CA SER A 187 -8.82 -24.32 10.99
C SER A 187 -9.64 -23.89 9.76
N LEU A 188 -10.35 -22.75 9.83
CA LEU A 188 -11.16 -22.20 8.74
C LEU A 188 -10.30 -21.83 7.52
N ILE A 189 -9.15 -21.16 7.74
CA ILE A 189 -8.16 -20.81 6.70
C ILE A 189 -7.65 -22.07 5.99
N SER A 190 -7.39 -23.16 6.73
CA SER A 190 -6.95 -24.43 6.13
C SER A 190 -7.98 -25.04 5.15
N LEU A 191 -9.26 -24.72 5.34
CA LEU A 191 -10.40 -25.18 4.54
C LEU A 191 -10.79 -24.22 3.39
N ASN A 192 -10.15 -23.05 3.28
CA ASN A 192 -10.09 -22.23 2.07
C ASN A 192 -11.45 -21.66 1.56
N ILE A 193 -12.43 -21.45 2.44
CA ILE A 193 -13.75 -20.84 2.13
C ILE A 193 -13.80 -19.37 2.59
N PHE A 194 -12.81 -18.57 2.19
CA PHE A 194 -12.58 -17.22 2.74
C PHE A 194 -13.74 -16.25 2.49
N ASN A 195 -14.44 -16.39 1.35
CA ASN A 195 -15.52 -15.50 0.94
C ASN A 195 -16.73 -15.58 1.89
N VAL A 196 -17.21 -16.81 2.18
CA VAL A 196 -18.38 -17.04 3.04
C VAL A 196 -18.12 -16.62 4.49
N THR A 197 -16.88 -16.74 4.96
CA THR A 197 -16.53 -16.32 6.33
C THR A 197 -16.51 -14.80 6.52
N ALA A 198 -16.15 -14.02 5.50
CA ALA A 198 -16.20 -12.57 5.57
C ALA A 198 -17.66 -12.07 5.55
N GLU A 199 -18.45 -12.59 4.62
CA GLU A 199 -19.85 -12.21 4.37
C GLU A 199 -20.74 -12.43 5.60
N LEU A 200 -20.69 -13.64 6.20
CA LEU A 200 -21.45 -13.98 7.41
C LEU A 200 -21.05 -13.15 8.65
N VAL A 201 -19.80 -12.67 8.72
CA VAL A 201 -19.36 -11.76 9.79
C VAL A 201 -19.88 -10.34 9.54
N THR A 202 -19.86 -9.86 8.28
CA THR A 202 -20.43 -8.54 7.95
C THR A 202 -21.94 -8.46 8.18
N ASP A 203 -22.69 -9.52 7.92
CA ASP A 203 -24.14 -9.54 8.18
C ASP A 203 -24.45 -9.67 9.67
N ALA A 204 -23.69 -10.46 10.42
CA ALA A 204 -23.80 -10.52 11.89
C ALA A 204 -23.53 -9.15 12.56
N LEU A 205 -22.61 -8.36 11.97
CA LEU A 205 -22.34 -6.98 12.37
C LEU A 205 -23.52 -6.06 12.04
N ARG A 206 -24.06 -6.12 10.81
CA ARG A 206 -25.23 -5.34 10.37
C ARG A 206 -26.45 -5.57 11.27
N GLU A 207 -26.84 -6.82 11.51
CA GLU A 207 -27.96 -7.19 12.38
C GLU A 207 -27.83 -6.57 13.79
N LYS A 208 -26.63 -6.61 14.38
CA LYS A 208 -26.40 -6.10 15.74
C LYS A 208 -26.15 -4.59 15.81
N MET A 209 -25.74 -3.94 14.72
CA MET A 209 -25.76 -2.48 14.62
C MET A 209 -27.20 -1.95 14.64
N VAL A 210 -28.10 -2.55 13.87
CA VAL A 210 -29.55 -2.22 13.89
C VAL A 210 -30.12 -2.43 15.30
N ALA A 211 -29.93 -3.60 15.90
CA ALA A 211 -30.42 -3.88 17.25
C ALA A 211 -29.82 -2.97 18.36
N ARG A 212 -28.60 -2.43 18.18
CA ARG A 212 -28.03 -1.39 19.07
C ARG A 212 -28.72 -0.03 18.88
N MET A 213 -29.20 0.31 17.69
CA MET A 213 -29.92 1.56 17.43
C MET A 213 -31.30 1.57 18.08
N ASP A 214 -32.06 0.48 17.96
CA ASP A 214 -33.41 0.42 18.54
C ASP A 214 -33.39 0.39 20.08
N ARG A 215 -32.44 -0.34 20.69
CA ARG A 215 -32.20 -0.26 22.15
C ARG A 215 -31.73 1.12 22.64
N LYS A 216 -31.17 1.98 21.78
CA LYS A 216 -30.90 3.40 22.10
C LYS A 216 -32.18 4.25 22.03
N ARG A 217 -33.10 3.97 21.10
CA ARG A 217 -34.39 4.68 20.96
C ARG A 217 -35.27 4.55 22.21
N GLU A 218 -35.31 3.38 22.84
CA GLU A 218 -36.05 3.19 24.10
C GLU A 218 -35.44 3.98 25.26
N LYS A 219 -34.11 3.93 25.42
CA LYS A 219 -33.41 4.64 26.51
C LYS A 219 -33.55 6.17 26.43
N ASN A 220 -33.77 6.73 25.24
CA ASN A 220 -34.04 8.16 25.06
C ASN A 220 -35.32 8.67 25.75
N LYS A 221 -36.22 7.81 26.24
CA LYS A 221 -37.34 8.24 27.10
C LYS A 221 -36.88 8.63 28.52
N VAL A 222 -35.78 8.07 29.02
CA VAL A 222 -35.25 8.36 30.37
C VAL A 222 -34.46 9.67 30.42
N THR A 223 -33.96 10.17 29.29
CA THR A 223 -33.14 11.41 29.23
C THR A 223 -33.92 12.71 29.42
N LYS A 224 -35.25 12.66 29.64
CA LYS A 224 -36.11 13.87 29.72
C LYS A 224 -36.22 14.52 31.10
N TRP A 225 -35.93 13.82 32.20
CA TRP A 225 -36.09 14.39 33.56
C TRP A 225 -34.84 15.08 34.11
N PHE A 226 -33.64 14.58 33.82
CA PHE A 226 -32.38 15.14 34.33
C PHE A 226 -32.04 16.57 33.86
N ARG A 227 -32.70 17.10 32.82
CA ARG A 227 -32.43 18.46 32.29
C ARG A 227 -32.89 19.60 33.21
N SER A 228 -33.55 19.31 34.34
CA SER A 228 -34.14 20.32 35.23
C SER A 228 -33.31 20.68 36.47
N TRP A 229 -32.14 20.04 36.70
CA TRP A 229 -31.42 20.19 37.99
C TRP A 229 -30.04 20.85 37.95
N PHE A 230 -29.33 20.89 36.82
CA PHE A 230 -27.95 21.42 36.77
C PHE A 230 -27.84 22.62 35.83
N SER A 231 -28.09 23.80 36.41
CA SER A 231 -27.96 25.11 35.78
C SER A 231 -27.16 26.05 36.69
N LYS A 232 -25.82 26.05 36.58
CA LYS A 232 -24.96 27.17 36.98
C LYS A 232 -23.60 27.15 36.25
N LYS A 233 -22.85 28.25 36.42
CA LYS A 233 -21.81 28.76 35.52
C LYS A 233 -20.37 28.32 35.81
N GLU A 234 -19.48 28.67 34.87
CA GLU A 234 -18.02 28.49 34.87
C GLU A 234 -17.26 29.43 35.83
N THR A 235 -15.98 29.10 36.06
CA THR A 235 -14.82 30.03 36.20
C THR A 235 -13.51 29.30 35.84
N GLU A 236 -12.54 30.06 35.31
CA GLU A 236 -11.17 29.69 34.89
C GLU A 236 -10.17 29.66 36.09
N GLU A 237 -8.86 29.34 36.03
CA GLU A 237 -7.87 29.06 34.94
C GLU A 237 -7.33 27.61 35.06
N ASP A 238 -6.10 27.12 34.75
CA ASP A 238 -4.76 27.61 34.31
C ASP A 238 -4.06 26.49 33.48
N ILE A 239 -2.95 26.76 32.76
CA ILE A 239 -2.27 25.81 31.86
C ILE A 239 -0.73 25.92 31.82
N ILE A 240 -0.01 24.92 32.35
CA ILE A 240 1.31 24.47 31.84
C ILE A 240 1.46 22.92 31.95
N PRO A 241 2.49 22.23 31.39
CA PRO A 241 2.22 21.10 30.51
C PRO A 241 2.47 19.73 31.15
N ILE A 242 1.45 18.85 31.08
CA ILE A 242 1.52 17.47 31.57
C ILE A 242 1.08 16.52 30.44
N THR A 243 1.96 16.23 29.49
CA THR A 243 1.75 15.15 28.50
C THR A 243 2.38 13.85 28.98
N ASP A 244 3.64 13.91 29.43
CA ASP A 244 4.50 12.73 29.52
C ASP A 244 4.36 11.98 30.86
N LYS A 245 3.72 12.60 31.87
CA LYS A 245 3.29 11.92 33.12
C LYS A 245 1.84 11.43 33.07
N PHE A 246 1.02 12.00 32.19
CA PHE A 246 -0.44 11.80 32.18
C PHE A 246 -0.86 10.36 31.82
N SER A 247 0.04 9.61 31.17
CA SER A 247 -0.14 8.19 30.86
C SER A 247 0.11 7.24 32.05
N GLU A 248 0.84 7.68 33.07
CA GLU A 248 1.28 6.83 34.19
C GLU A 248 0.42 6.98 35.45
N GLU A 249 -0.15 8.17 35.70
CA GLU A 249 -0.88 8.48 36.94
C GLU A 249 -2.40 8.20 36.88
N PHE A 250 -3.01 8.02 35.70
CA PHE A 250 -4.47 7.92 35.55
C PHE A 250 -5.01 6.58 35.02
N THR A 251 -5.97 6.01 35.75
CA THR A 251 -6.69 4.80 35.33
C THR A 251 -7.66 5.07 34.18
N ASP A 252 -8.05 4.01 33.45
CA ASP A 252 -8.92 4.16 32.28
C ASP A 252 -10.36 4.64 32.61
N ASP A 253 -10.81 4.50 33.85
CA ASP A 253 -12.09 5.06 34.30
C ASP A 253 -11.99 6.57 34.57
N GLU A 254 -10.80 7.07 34.92
CA GLU A 254 -10.50 8.49 35.06
C GLU A 254 -10.30 9.15 33.69
N LYS A 255 -9.61 8.48 32.75
CA LYS A 255 -9.63 8.87 31.33
C LYS A 255 -11.07 8.91 30.79
N GLY A 256 -11.90 7.94 31.15
CA GLY A 256 -13.34 7.90 30.81
C GLY A 256 -14.20 8.99 31.46
N LYS A 257 -13.75 9.62 32.54
CA LYS A 257 -14.35 10.84 33.13
C LYS A 257 -13.82 12.10 32.44
N LEU A 258 -12.51 12.16 32.16
CA LEU A 258 -11.86 13.25 31.45
C LEU A 258 -12.45 13.45 30.05
N TYR A 259 -12.59 12.37 29.26
CA TYR A 259 -13.20 12.39 27.93
C TYR A 259 -14.64 12.92 27.97
N LYS A 260 -15.42 12.60 29.01
CA LYS A 260 -16.77 13.16 29.22
C LYS A 260 -16.76 14.63 29.60
N ALA A 261 -15.75 15.09 30.34
CA ALA A 261 -15.60 16.50 30.72
C ALA A 261 -15.19 17.38 29.54
N ILE A 262 -14.37 16.87 28.62
CA ILE A 262 -13.91 17.58 27.40
C ILE A 262 -14.76 17.30 26.15
N GLY A 263 -15.85 16.52 26.27
CA GLY A 263 -16.80 16.24 25.19
C GLY A 263 -16.33 15.27 24.09
N TYR A 264 -15.30 14.46 24.35
CA TYR A 264 -14.69 13.54 23.39
C TYR A 264 -15.38 12.15 23.39
N ASP A 265 -15.86 11.70 22.21
CA ASP A 265 -16.45 10.37 21.99
C ASP A 265 -15.74 9.67 20.81
N GLU A 266 -15.03 8.59 21.09
CA GLU A 266 -14.29 7.77 20.12
C GLU A 266 -15.16 7.11 19.04
N SER A 267 -16.49 7.19 19.17
CA SER A 267 -17.48 6.53 18.30
C SER A 267 -18.48 7.50 17.63
N ALA A 268 -18.27 8.81 17.76
CA ALA A 268 -19.06 9.81 17.04
C ALA A 268 -18.55 10.00 15.60
N ASN A 269 -19.48 10.07 14.63
CA ASN A 269 -19.21 10.75 13.36
C ASN A 269 -19.02 12.24 13.69
N ASP A 270 -17.77 12.72 13.72
CA ASP A 270 -17.32 14.06 14.13
C ASP A 270 -18.28 15.19 13.65
N PRO A 271 -19.30 15.61 14.45
CA PRO A 271 -20.41 16.44 13.97
C PRO A 271 -20.03 17.92 13.85
N THR A 272 -18.83 18.24 14.32
CA THR A 272 -18.27 19.58 14.54
C THR A 272 -17.89 20.29 13.24
N TYR A 273 -17.70 19.54 12.15
CA TYR A 273 -17.10 20.04 10.91
C TYR A 273 -18.11 20.04 9.76
N PRO A 274 -18.19 21.11 8.95
CA PRO A 274 -19.02 21.15 7.75
C PRO A 274 -18.63 20.08 6.72
N THR A 275 -19.58 19.73 5.86
CA THR A 275 -19.40 18.77 4.75
C THR A 275 -18.33 19.18 3.73
N GLU A 276 -17.99 20.47 3.69
CA GLU A 276 -16.92 21.08 2.89
C GLU A 276 -15.52 20.87 3.49
N PHE A 277 -15.41 20.64 4.81
CA PHE A 277 -14.13 20.66 5.51
C PHE A 277 -13.22 19.51 5.07
N VAL A 278 -12.07 19.85 4.48
CA VAL A 278 -11.03 18.88 4.12
C VAL A 278 -10.13 18.66 5.34
N SER A 279 -10.21 17.50 6.01
CA SER A 279 -9.37 17.20 7.18
C SER A 279 -7.94 16.83 6.81
N VAL A 280 -7.76 16.05 5.74
CA VAL A 280 -6.45 15.60 5.25
C VAL A 280 -6.27 16.05 3.81
N ARG A 281 -5.13 16.68 3.51
CA ARG A 281 -4.73 17.06 2.16
C ARG A 281 -3.29 16.61 1.88
N LEU A 282 -3.13 15.66 0.97
CA LEU A 282 -1.83 15.23 0.46
C LEU A 282 -1.63 15.85 -0.93
N VAL A 283 -0.45 16.38 -1.20
CA VAL A 283 -0.07 16.94 -2.50
C VAL A 283 1.31 16.41 -2.88
N VAL A 284 1.46 15.92 -4.10
CA VAL A 284 2.71 15.48 -4.70
C VAL A 284 2.98 16.32 -5.93
N LYS A 285 4.15 16.95 -5.98
CA LYS A 285 4.68 17.63 -7.17
C LYS A 285 5.95 16.90 -7.61
N LEU A 286 6.05 16.61 -8.90
CA LEU A 286 7.19 15.92 -9.51
C LEU A 286 7.45 16.53 -10.88
N ASN A 287 8.54 17.29 -11.00
CA ASN A 287 8.85 18.03 -12.22
C ASN A 287 9.05 17.07 -13.41
N LYS A 288 9.67 15.90 -13.16
CA LYS A 288 9.97 14.90 -14.19
C LYS A 288 10.02 13.46 -13.67
N LEU A 289 9.28 12.56 -14.31
CA LEU A 289 9.36 11.11 -14.12
C LEU A 289 9.91 10.46 -15.40
N SER A 290 11.06 9.81 -15.34
CA SER A 290 11.59 9.01 -16.46
C SER A 290 11.53 7.51 -16.16
N ALA A 291 11.20 6.71 -17.18
CA ALA A 291 11.42 5.27 -17.20
C ALA A 291 12.31 4.92 -18.39
N VAL A 292 13.43 4.24 -18.13
CA VAL A 292 14.51 4.02 -19.08
C VAL A 292 14.88 2.54 -19.15
N LEU A 293 14.86 1.97 -20.35
CA LEU A 293 15.30 0.59 -20.61
C LEU A 293 16.67 0.60 -21.29
N MET A 294 17.63 -0.20 -20.79
CA MET A 294 19.00 -0.26 -21.33
C MET A 294 19.28 -1.66 -21.91
N GLY A 295 19.52 -1.75 -23.23
CA GLY A 295 19.80 -3.03 -23.91
C GLY A 295 21.27 -3.48 -23.76
N LYS A 296 21.54 -4.80 -23.77
CA LYS A 296 22.90 -5.35 -23.53
C LYS A 296 23.98 -4.81 -24.49
N LYS A 297 23.61 -4.47 -25.73
CA LYS A 297 24.48 -3.86 -26.75
C LYS A 297 24.59 -2.32 -26.66
N TYR A 298 23.72 -1.68 -25.90
CA TYR A 298 23.59 -0.22 -25.84
C TYR A 298 23.87 0.29 -24.43
N LYS A 299 25.07 0.01 -23.89
CA LYS A 299 25.40 0.34 -22.49
C LYS A 299 25.37 1.85 -22.18
N GLU A 300 25.56 2.69 -23.19
CA GLU A 300 25.54 4.16 -23.07
C GLU A 300 24.22 4.79 -23.57
N ASN A 301 23.42 4.05 -24.35
CA ASN A 301 22.26 4.57 -25.07
C ASN A 301 20.96 3.86 -24.67
N PRO A 302 19.87 4.58 -24.35
CA PRO A 302 18.60 3.96 -23.99
C PRO A 302 17.97 3.23 -25.18
N LEU A 303 17.45 2.03 -24.94
CA LEU A 303 16.57 1.30 -25.85
C LEU A 303 15.19 1.99 -25.92
N LEU A 304 14.71 2.46 -24.78
CA LEU A 304 13.50 3.24 -24.64
C LEU A 304 13.68 4.21 -23.46
N LYS A 305 13.28 5.47 -23.65
CA LYS A 305 13.17 6.47 -22.59
C LYS A 305 11.79 7.12 -22.67
N MET A 306 10.90 6.72 -21.77
CA MET A 306 9.63 7.41 -21.51
C MET A 306 9.87 8.51 -20.47
N MET A 307 9.22 9.65 -20.66
CA MET A 307 9.28 10.81 -19.78
C MET A 307 7.89 11.44 -19.63
N LEU A 308 7.49 11.69 -18.39
CA LEU A 308 6.35 12.53 -18.03
C LEU A 308 6.87 13.78 -17.31
N THR A 309 6.26 14.94 -17.52
CA THR A 309 6.67 16.21 -16.86
C THR A 309 5.51 16.96 -16.24
N GLU A 310 5.84 17.80 -15.24
CA GLU A 310 4.91 18.61 -14.45
C GLU A 310 3.77 17.77 -13.85
N ILE A 311 4.14 16.64 -13.23
CA ILE A 311 3.17 15.77 -12.58
C ILE A 311 2.74 16.44 -11.26
N CYS A 312 1.45 16.68 -11.13
CA CYS A 312 0.83 17.10 -9.88
C CYS A 312 -0.29 16.12 -9.51
N ALA A 313 -0.19 15.49 -8.35
CA ALA A 313 -1.26 14.67 -7.79
C ALA A 313 -1.68 15.22 -6.43
N SER A 314 -2.97 15.18 -6.11
CA SER A 314 -3.46 15.56 -4.78
C SER A 314 -4.63 14.70 -4.32
N PHE A 315 -4.58 14.32 -3.05
CA PHE A 315 -5.65 13.63 -2.35
C PHE A 315 -6.24 14.56 -1.27
N GLY A 316 -7.56 14.62 -1.18
CA GLY A 316 -8.30 15.31 -0.13
C GLY A 316 -9.35 14.40 0.50
N GLN A 317 -9.54 14.50 1.82
CA GLN A 317 -10.59 13.78 2.56
C GLN A 317 -11.50 14.78 3.29
N ARG A 318 -12.82 14.66 3.11
CA ARG A 318 -13.84 15.42 3.84
C ARG A 318 -14.64 14.47 4.75
N PRO A 319 -14.32 14.36 6.06
CA PRO A 319 -14.81 13.28 6.91
C PRO A 319 -16.31 13.39 7.20
N ALA A 320 -16.82 14.60 7.44
CA ALA A 320 -18.25 14.86 7.69
C ALA A 320 -19.15 14.47 6.51
N ALA A 321 -18.61 14.44 5.29
CA ALA A 321 -19.31 13.98 4.09
C ALA A 321 -18.96 12.54 3.66
N ASN A 322 -18.08 11.83 4.40
CA ASN A 322 -17.44 10.58 3.98
C ASN A 322 -16.84 10.64 2.55
N ALA A 323 -16.40 11.83 2.14
CA ALA A 323 -15.93 12.11 0.79
C ALA A 323 -14.40 11.98 0.70
N ILE A 324 -13.93 11.41 -0.41
CA ILE A 324 -12.55 11.52 -0.87
C ILE A 324 -12.50 12.17 -2.24
N ARG A 325 -11.40 12.86 -2.52
CA ARG A 325 -11.11 13.41 -3.83
C ARG A 325 -9.66 13.14 -4.21
N LEU A 326 -9.44 12.62 -5.40
CA LEU A 326 -8.14 12.36 -5.99
C LEU A 326 -8.06 13.07 -7.35
N ASP A 327 -7.20 14.07 -7.43
CA ASP A 327 -6.89 14.80 -8.67
C ASP A 327 -5.47 14.42 -9.11
N VAL A 328 -5.27 14.17 -10.41
CA VAL A 328 -3.97 13.92 -11.05
C VAL A 328 -3.90 14.74 -12.33
N LYS A 329 -2.83 15.51 -12.51
CA LYS A 329 -2.50 16.30 -13.71
C LYS A 329 -1.09 15.92 -14.19
N VAL A 330 -0.92 15.82 -15.51
CA VAL A 330 0.37 15.65 -16.19
C VAL A 330 0.39 16.55 -17.42
N ASP A 331 1.43 17.37 -17.59
CA ASP A 331 1.48 18.30 -18.73
C ASP A 331 1.97 17.63 -20.02
N GLN A 332 3.02 16.81 -19.97
CA GLN A 332 3.67 16.26 -21.16
C GLN A 332 3.93 14.76 -21.03
N LEU A 333 3.88 14.05 -22.17
CA LEU A 333 4.42 12.70 -22.35
C LEU A 333 5.30 12.69 -23.60
N ILE A 334 6.52 12.21 -23.44
CA ILE A 334 7.45 11.93 -24.53
C ILE A 334 7.94 10.49 -24.39
N ALA A 335 8.00 9.74 -25.47
CA ALA A 335 8.75 8.48 -25.53
C ALA A 335 9.80 8.55 -26.66
N ILE A 336 11.03 8.22 -26.32
CA ILE A 336 12.19 8.21 -27.23
C ILE A 336 12.67 6.76 -27.35
N GLY A 337 12.81 6.26 -28.57
CA GLY A 337 13.26 4.89 -28.86
C GLY A 337 14.77 4.77 -29.04
N ALA A 338 15.20 3.65 -29.65
CA ALA A 338 16.61 3.31 -29.79
C ALA A 338 17.32 4.25 -30.78
N PRO A 339 18.40 4.96 -30.37
CA PRO A 339 19.14 5.85 -31.26
C PRO A 339 19.90 5.07 -32.34
N ARG A 340 20.01 5.70 -33.51
CA ARG A 340 20.84 5.27 -34.64
C ARG A 340 22.04 6.22 -34.79
N SER A 341 22.87 5.97 -35.80
CA SER A 341 24.03 6.79 -36.16
C SER A 341 23.71 8.26 -36.50
N ASP A 342 22.47 8.50 -36.93
CA ASP A 342 21.99 9.71 -37.61
C ASP A 342 20.70 10.28 -36.99
N TYR A 343 19.88 9.44 -36.34
CA TYR A 343 18.55 9.81 -35.87
C TYR A 343 18.14 9.03 -34.61
N THR A 344 17.37 9.68 -33.72
CA THR A 344 16.76 9.05 -32.55
C THR A 344 15.23 9.16 -32.63
N PRO A 345 14.48 8.05 -32.72
CA PRO A 345 13.04 8.08 -32.97
C PRO A 345 12.26 8.61 -31.76
N LYS A 346 11.44 9.64 -31.98
CA LYS A 346 10.38 10.04 -31.03
C LYS A 346 9.15 9.18 -31.29
N LEU A 347 8.87 8.22 -30.40
CA LEU A 347 7.78 7.26 -30.54
C LEU A 347 6.44 7.80 -30.06
N ILE A 348 6.46 8.68 -29.05
CA ILE A 348 5.26 9.35 -28.52
C ILE A 348 5.62 10.81 -28.26
N ASN A 349 4.72 11.71 -28.64
CA ASN A 349 4.81 13.14 -28.40
C ASN A 349 3.40 13.71 -28.12
N SER A 350 3.28 14.64 -27.16
CA SER A 350 1.99 15.21 -26.76
C SER A 350 1.63 16.47 -27.57
N VAL A 351 0.50 16.46 -28.27
CA VAL A 351 0.13 17.53 -29.21
C VAL A 351 -0.64 18.66 -28.52
N GLY A 352 -0.34 19.91 -28.89
CA GLY A 352 -1.08 21.11 -28.44
C GLY A 352 -0.87 21.52 -26.97
N VAL A 353 0.06 20.87 -26.25
CA VAL A 353 0.46 21.24 -24.88
C VAL A 353 1.21 22.58 -24.89
N SER A 354 0.83 23.49 -23.99
CA SER A 354 1.57 24.72 -23.71
C SER A 354 1.52 25.02 -22.22
N LYS A 355 2.69 25.39 -21.66
CA LYS A 355 2.83 25.85 -20.27
C LYS A 355 2.20 27.22 -20.05
N GLU A 356 2.31 28.11 -21.03
CA GLU A 356 1.82 29.50 -20.96
C GLU A 356 0.29 29.55 -20.85
N ALA A 357 -0.39 28.67 -21.58
CA ALA A 357 -1.84 28.48 -21.49
C ALA A 357 -2.27 27.47 -20.40
N ASN A 358 -1.32 26.92 -19.61
CA ASN A 358 -1.55 25.96 -18.52
C ASN A 358 -2.32 24.68 -18.92
N ILE A 359 -2.24 24.25 -20.18
CA ILE A 359 -3.09 23.17 -20.72
C ILE A 359 -2.39 21.81 -20.73
N SER A 360 -2.63 21.04 -19.67
CA SER A 360 -2.08 19.69 -19.45
C SER A 360 -2.53 18.66 -20.49
N LEU A 361 -1.64 17.76 -20.91
CA LEU A 361 -1.96 16.58 -21.71
C LEU A 361 -3.09 15.74 -21.09
N PHE A 362 -3.01 15.44 -19.80
CA PHE A 362 -3.86 14.47 -19.14
C PHE A 362 -4.27 14.94 -17.74
N THR A 363 -5.55 14.83 -17.42
CA THR A 363 -6.09 15.09 -16.08
C THR A 363 -7.14 14.07 -15.69
N VAL A 364 -7.03 13.51 -14.49
CA VAL A 364 -8.04 12.65 -13.85
C VAL A 364 -8.52 13.33 -12.57
N SER A 365 -9.82 13.35 -12.34
CA SER A 365 -10.44 13.81 -11.10
C SER A 365 -11.50 12.80 -10.68
N LEU A 366 -11.28 12.15 -9.53
CA LEU A 366 -12.20 11.21 -8.91
C LEU A 366 -12.67 11.81 -7.58
N GLU A 367 -13.98 11.99 -7.40
CA GLU A 367 -14.57 12.51 -6.16
C GLU A 367 -15.78 11.67 -5.74
N THR A 368 -15.82 11.22 -4.47
CA THR A 368 -17.02 10.64 -3.86
C THR A 368 -17.76 11.72 -3.07
N ASN A 369 -19.10 11.60 -3.00
CA ASN A 369 -20.01 12.56 -2.35
C ASN A 369 -19.64 14.04 -2.64
N PRO A 370 -19.59 14.46 -3.93
CA PRO A 370 -19.33 15.84 -4.34
C PRO A 370 -20.34 16.83 -3.75
N LEU A 371 -19.89 18.05 -3.47
CA LEU A 371 -20.67 19.07 -2.73
C LEU A 371 -21.96 19.54 -3.42
N ASP A 372 -22.09 19.35 -4.73
CA ASP A 372 -23.31 19.64 -5.48
C ASP A 372 -24.39 18.53 -5.35
N ASN A 373 -24.07 17.41 -4.70
CA ASN A 373 -24.94 16.26 -4.46
C ASN A 373 -25.59 15.66 -5.73
N LEU A 374 -25.02 15.90 -6.93
CA LEU A 374 -25.61 15.43 -8.20
C LEU A 374 -25.38 13.92 -8.47
N CYS A 375 -24.49 13.27 -7.73
CA CYS A 375 -24.10 11.87 -7.91
C CYS A 375 -23.25 11.37 -6.72
N ASP A 376 -23.34 10.09 -6.34
CA ASP A 376 -22.54 9.52 -5.24
C ASP A 376 -21.03 9.46 -5.54
N THR A 377 -20.66 9.34 -6.83
CA THR A 377 -19.27 9.32 -7.28
C THR A 377 -19.15 9.93 -8.66
N ARG A 378 -18.11 10.73 -8.84
CA ARG A 378 -17.78 11.49 -10.05
C ARG A 378 -16.39 11.14 -10.52
N LEU A 379 -16.28 10.63 -11.74
CA LEU A 379 -15.02 10.48 -12.45
C LEU A 379 -15.02 11.41 -13.66
N ARG A 380 -14.05 12.32 -13.73
CA ARG A 380 -13.74 13.14 -14.90
C ARG A 380 -12.36 12.77 -15.40
N ILE A 381 -12.25 12.41 -16.67
CA ILE A 381 -10.98 12.19 -17.37
C ILE A 381 -10.97 13.14 -18.56
N SER A 382 -9.88 13.89 -18.71
CA SER A 382 -9.57 14.66 -19.91
C SER A 382 -8.20 14.23 -20.41
N SER A 383 -8.08 14.02 -21.72
CA SER A 383 -6.85 13.65 -22.38
C SER A 383 -6.78 14.36 -23.73
N ARG A 384 -5.58 14.70 -24.17
CA ARG A 384 -5.30 15.35 -25.45
C ARG A 384 -4.66 14.37 -26.44
N PRO A 385 -4.67 14.67 -27.75
CA PRO A 385 -4.05 13.81 -28.74
C PRO A 385 -2.56 13.56 -28.48
N LEU A 386 -2.16 12.30 -28.65
CA LEU A 386 -0.76 11.91 -28.75
C LEU A 386 -0.44 11.65 -30.22
N GLU A 387 0.66 12.23 -30.68
CA GLU A 387 1.35 11.77 -31.88
C GLU A 387 2.11 10.49 -31.49
N ILE A 388 1.83 9.38 -32.18
CA ILE A 388 2.46 8.08 -31.93
C ILE A 388 3.08 7.60 -33.24
N ILE A 389 4.41 7.44 -33.25
CA ILE A 389 5.20 7.04 -34.40
C ILE A 389 5.73 5.63 -34.14
N TYR A 390 5.36 4.69 -35.00
CA TYR A 390 5.85 3.31 -34.94
C TYR A 390 7.29 3.23 -35.45
N ASP A 391 8.19 2.66 -34.63
CA ASP A 391 9.55 2.34 -35.03
C ASP A 391 9.84 0.83 -34.91
N ALA A 392 9.98 0.16 -36.06
CA ALA A 392 10.17 -1.28 -36.12
C ALA A 392 11.43 -1.77 -35.36
N VAL A 393 12.53 -1.02 -35.45
CA VAL A 393 13.81 -1.40 -34.79
C VAL A 393 13.64 -1.36 -33.27
N THR A 394 13.06 -0.28 -32.74
CA THR A 394 12.80 -0.15 -31.30
C THR A 394 11.81 -1.20 -30.81
N VAL A 395 10.69 -1.42 -31.53
CA VAL A 395 9.68 -2.41 -31.13
C VAL A 395 10.24 -3.83 -31.12
N ASN A 396 11.01 -4.23 -32.14
CA ASN A 396 11.64 -5.55 -32.18
C ASN A 396 12.71 -5.72 -31.08
N ALA A 397 13.46 -4.67 -30.77
CA ALA A 397 14.43 -4.69 -29.68
C ALA A 397 13.76 -4.69 -28.28
N LEU A 398 12.58 -4.08 -28.12
CA LEU A 398 11.75 -4.19 -26.91
C LEU A 398 11.15 -5.58 -26.73
N ALA A 399 10.65 -6.20 -27.81
CA ALA A 399 10.21 -7.60 -27.77
C ALA A 399 11.36 -8.55 -27.37
N THR A 400 12.58 -8.25 -27.84
CA THR A 400 13.80 -8.97 -27.44
C THR A 400 14.19 -8.69 -25.98
N PHE A 401 13.96 -7.48 -25.47
CA PHE A 401 14.21 -7.11 -24.08
C PHE A 401 13.27 -7.86 -23.11
N PHE A 402 11.97 -7.91 -23.39
CA PHE A 402 11.00 -8.53 -22.48
C PHE A 402 10.91 -10.06 -22.60
N ARG A 403 11.58 -10.69 -23.57
CA ARG A 403 11.72 -12.15 -23.64
C ARG A 403 12.47 -12.67 -22.40
N PRO A 404 11.90 -13.57 -21.58
CA PRO A 404 12.58 -14.12 -20.40
C PRO A 404 13.79 -14.98 -20.80
N PRO A 405 14.79 -15.14 -19.93
CA PRO A 405 15.91 -16.05 -20.16
C PRO A 405 15.45 -17.51 -20.07
N GLU A 406 16.08 -18.41 -20.82
CA GLU A 406 15.67 -19.83 -20.96
C GLU A 406 15.86 -20.66 -19.68
N SER A 407 16.62 -20.12 -18.72
CA SER A 407 16.75 -20.61 -17.34
C SER A 407 15.45 -20.55 -16.55
N VAL A 408 14.60 -19.55 -16.79
CA VAL A 408 13.46 -19.20 -15.92
C VAL A 408 12.18 -19.91 -16.32
N LYS A 409 11.58 -20.64 -15.37
CA LYS A 409 10.30 -21.35 -15.52
C LYS A 409 9.32 -20.95 -14.41
N LEU A 410 9.08 -19.64 -14.31
CA LEU A 410 7.97 -19.08 -13.54
C LEU A 410 6.64 -19.70 -13.97
N LYS A 411 5.74 -19.97 -12.99
CA LYS A 411 4.35 -20.31 -13.32
C LYS A 411 3.60 -19.06 -13.74
N GLN A 412 2.94 -19.18 -14.88
CA GLN A 412 1.87 -18.28 -15.35
C GLN A 412 0.55 -18.69 -14.71
#